data_AF-A0A965C9G5-F1
#
_entry.id   AF-A0A965C9G5-F1
#
_cell.length_a   1.000
_cell.length_b   1.000
_cell.length_c   1.000
_cell.angle_alpha   90.00
_cell.angle_beta   90.00
_cell.angle_gamma   90.00
#
_symmetry.space_group_name_H-M   'P 1'
#
loop_
_entity.id
_entity.type
_entity.pdbx_description
1 polymer ?
#
loop_
_entity_poly.entity_id
_entity_poly.type
_entity_poly.pdbx_seq_one_letter_code
_entity_poly.pdbx_strand_id
1 'polypeptide(L)'
;MPTTYAIPDGRTVMAATLYAGSSSAQSITNTVNGVSFQPDLVWGKNRSNVNSHRLTDVNRGVGLVLFSNSTNGDTTGDGQLSSFNSNGWTFTSGAGAGLNESGNNYVAWNWKAGGTPITNTAGSITSQVSANPTAGFSVVTWTGNGVNAATVGHGLGVAPSMIIVKSRSASGTNTGAWYVYHTAAGAANYGVLNTTAAFISGGQWFSTAPTSSYFYLGGTGNYVNESGSSQIAYCWAAVPGYSAFGSYTGNGSNDGPFQYLGFRPRFVLIKSAAGSTGSWWLYDSSRDTYNVEQNFLMPNNSNAETVVAGPDFLSNGFKLRTSTGDLNTNGSTFIYMAFAENPFKYANAR
;
A
#
# COMPACT_ATOMS: atom_id res chain seq x y z
N MET A 1 8.88 -25.12 15.00
CA MET A 1 8.91 -23.80 15.68
C MET A 1 8.98 -22.75 14.58
N PRO A 2 7.95 -21.92 14.34
CA PRO A 2 8.10 -20.84 13.38
C PRO A 2 9.09 -19.85 14.00
N THR A 3 10.26 -19.73 13.39
CA THR A 3 11.22 -18.67 13.69
C THR A 3 10.50 -17.36 13.48
N THR A 4 10.17 -16.67 14.58
CA THR A 4 9.63 -15.31 14.56
C THR A 4 10.68 -14.42 13.90
N TYR A 5 10.53 -14.19 12.60
CA TYR A 5 11.27 -13.16 11.89
C TYR A 5 10.72 -11.80 12.34
N ALA A 6 11.04 -11.39 13.57
CA ALA A 6 10.98 -9.99 13.91
C ALA A 6 12.01 -9.31 13.02
N ILE A 7 11.57 -8.44 12.11
CA ILE A 7 12.50 -7.57 11.38
C ILE A 7 13.28 -6.78 12.43
N PRO A 8 14.62 -6.92 12.51
CA PRO A 8 15.39 -6.18 13.51
C PRO A 8 15.34 -4.67 13.26
N ASP A 9 15.08 -4.24 12.02
CA ASP A 9 15.06 -2.83 11.62
C ASP A 9 14.16 -2.57 10.39
N GLY A 10 12.98 -2.00 10.62
CA GLY A 10 12.03 -1.63 9.56
C GLY A 10 12.56 -0.59 8.56
N ARG A 11 13.63 0.14 8.89
CA ARG A 11 14.28 1.12 7.99
C ARG A 11 14.93 0.47 6.77
N THR A 12 15.24 -0.83 6.84
CA THR A 12 15.89 -1.58 5.75
C THR A 12 14.91 -2.04 4.67
N VAL A 13 13.61 -1.88 4.88
CA VAL A 13 12.57 -2.49 4.04
C VAL A 13 11.38 -1.57 3.74
N MET A 14 11.19 -0.49 4.50
CA MET A 14 10.16 0.52 4.19
C MET A 14 10.64 1.94 4.51
N ALA A 15 10.38 2.87 3.60
CA ALA A 15 10.71 4.28 3.74
C ALA A 15 9.55 5.17 3.32
N ALA A 16 9.50 6.38 3.88
CA ALA A 16 8.65 7.50 3.45
C ALA A 16 9.59 8.67 3.10
N THR A 17 9.92 8.80 1.83
CA THR A 17 11.00 9.67 1.34
C THR A 17 10.45 10.95 0.73
N LEU A 18 10.87 12.08 1.28
CA LEU A 18 10.57 13.41 0.74
C LEU A 18 11.63 13.84 -0.27
N TYR A 19 11.21 14.52 -1.32
CA TYR A 19 12.12 15.11 -2.30
C TYR A 19 11.43 16.22 -3.11
N ALA A 20 12.24 17.10 -3.70
CA ALA A 20 11.79 18.12 -4.66
C ALA A 20 12.00 17.61 -6.09
N GLY A 21 11.08 17.97 -6.99
CA GLY A 21 11.25 17.66 -8.42
C GLY A 21 12.24 18.59 -9.10
N SER A 22 12.89 18.12 -10.16
CA SER A 22 13.86 18.89 -10.95
C SER A 22 13.48 19.08 -12.42
N SER A 23 12.48 18.37 -12.94
CA SER A 23 12.21 18.19 -14.38
C SER A 23 13.40 17.63 -15.20
N SER A 24 14.47 17.16 -14.53
CA SER A 24 15.66 16.56 -15.14
C SER A 24 15.86 15.14 -14.62
N ALA A 25 16.76 14.36 -15.22
CA ALA A 25 17.11 13.06 -14.67
C ALA A 25 17.63 13.24 -13.24
N GLN A 26 16.98 12.59 -12.27
CA GLN A 26 17.27 12.74 -10.85
C GLN A 26 17.21 11.39 -10.16
N SER A 27 18.24 11.10 -9.36
CA SER A 27 18.26 9.95 -8.45
C SER A 27 17.74 10.37 -7.07
N ILE A 28 16.80 9.61 -6.53
CA ILE A 28 16.30 9.75 -5.16
C ILE A 28 16.88 8.62 -4.33
N THR A 29 17.46 8.96 -3.17
CA THR A 29 17.92 7.97 -2.19
C THR A 29 16.90 7.86 -1.06
N ASN A 30 16.46 6.64 -0.72
CA ASN A 30 15.46 6.40 0.31
C ASN A 30 16.05 6.27 1.72
N THR A 31 16.93 7.21 2.08
CA THR A 31 17.66 7.15 3.35
C THR A 31 16.73 7.33 4.54
N VAL A 32 16.78 6.39 5.47
CA VAL A 32 16.13 6.47 6.78
C VAL A 32 17.18 6.27 7.86
N ASN A 33 17.52 7.33 8.58
CA ASN A 33 18.53 7.32 9.65
C ASN A 33 19.86 6.65 9.24
N GLY A 34 20.36 6.95 8.03
CA GLY A 34 21.63 6.43 7.51
C GLY A 34 21.55 5.08 6.79
N VAL A 35 20.37 4.45 6.75
CA VAL A 35 20.13 3.18 6.03
C VAL A 35 19.34 3.46 4.75
N SER A 36 19.67 2.79 3.66
CA SER A 36 18.93 2.83 2.40
C SER A 36 18.84 1.44 1.78
N PHE A 37 17.95 1.26 0.81
CA PHE A 37 17.72 -0.04 0.19
C PHE A 37 17.15 0.09 -1.22
N GLN A 38 17.29 -0.96 -2.04
CA GLN A 38 16.58 -1.04 -3.32
C GLN A 38 15.09 -1.28 -3.07
N PRO A 39 14.20 -0.38 -3.52
CA PRO A 39 12.77 -0.60 -3.45
C PRO A 39 12.29 -1.51 -4.59
N ASP A 40 11.30 -2.34 -4.31
CA ASP A 40 10.59 -3.15 -5.32
C ASP A 40 9.19 -2.62 -5.59
N LEU A 41 8.69 -1.72 -4.74
CA LEU A 41 7.53 -0.87 -4.98
C LEU A 41 7.88 0.57 -4.60
N VAL A 42 7.63 1.48 -5.53
CA VAL A 42 7.68 2.93 -5.33
C VAL A 42 6.27 3.47 -5.54
N TRP A 43 5.63 3.92 -4.46
CA TRP A 43 4.34 4.60 -4.48
C TRP A 43 4.54 6.08 -4.15
N GLY A 44 4.51 6.95 -5.16
CA GLY A 44 4.74 8.38 -4.98
C GLY A 44 3.50 9.25 -5.17
N LYS A 45 3.57 10.46 -4.61
CA LYS A 45 2.53 11.49 -4.71
C LYS A 45 3.13 12.90 -4.70
N ASN A 46 2.61 13.76 -5.59
CA ASN A 46 2.80 15.21 -5.51
C ASN A 46 2.03 15.76 -4.30
N ARG A 47 2.73 16.49 -3.43
CA ARG A 47 2.18 17.13 -2.24
C ARG A 47 1.71 18.56 -2.51
N SER A 48 2.26 19.22 -3.52
CA SER A 48 2.04 20.65 -3.81
C SER A 48 1.03 20.92 -4.91
N ASN A 49 0.59 19.90 -5.66
CA ASN A 49 -0.34 20.09 -6.77
C ASN A 49 -1.30 18.90 -6.97
N VAL A 50 -2.36 19.11 -7.75
CA VAL A 50 -3.39 18.13 -8.07
C VAL A 50 -2.86 17.14 -9.11
N ASN A 51 -2.20 16.09 -8.63
CA ASN A 51 -1.76 14.97 -9.46
C ASN A 51 -2.09 13.63 -8.78
N SER A 52 -2.43 12.64 -9.60
CA SER A 52 -2.62 11.26 -9.16
C SER A 52 -1.38 10.69 -8.47
N HIS A 53 -1.59 9.80 -7.49
CA HIS A 53 -0.48 8.98 -7.01
C HIS A 53 -0.02 8.05 -8.13
N ARG A 54 1.27 7.72 -8.14
CA ARG A 54 1.89 6.84 -9.15
C ARG A 54 2.56 5.65 -8.48
N LEU A 55 2.34 4.45 -9.02
CA LEU A 55 2.89 3.20 -8.52
C LEU A 55 3.72 2.52 -9.62
N THR A 56 4.97 2.23 -9.30
CA THR A 56 5.92 1.48 -10.14
C THR A 56 6.57 0.38 -9.31
N ASP A 57 6.77 -0.79 -9.90
CA ASP A 57 7.31 -1.97 -9.20
C ASP A 57 8.22 -2.80 -10.10
N VAL A 58 9.00 -3.67 -9.45
CA VAL A 58 10.01 -4.49 -10.11
C VAL A 58 9.42 -5.56 -11.04
N ASN A 59 8.19 -6.03 -10.80
CA ASN A 59 7.55 -7.06 -11.64
C ASN A 59 7.15 -6.53 -13.00
N ARG A 60 6.69 -5.27 -13.05
CA ARG A 60 6.37 -4.58 -14.30
C ARG A 60 7.59 -3.90 -14.93
N GLY A 61 8.63 -3.67 -14.13
CA GLY A 61 9.84 -3.00 -14.55
C GLY A 61 9.68 -1.49 -14.62
N VAL A 62 10.62 -0.85 -15.31
CA VAL A 62 10.67 0.60 -15.52
C VAL A 62 9.82 1.01 -16.73
N GLY A 63 9.48 2.29 -16.86
CA GLY A 63 8.72 2.78 -18.01
C GLY A 63 7.20 2.51 -17.98
N LEU A 64 6.68 1.92 -16.91
CA LEU A 64 5.25 1.71 -16.68
C LEU A 64 4.80 2.33 -15.36
N VAL A 65 3.57 2.84 -15.35
CA VAL A 65 2.94 3.41 -14.15
C VAL A 65 1.49 2.99 -14.03
N LEU A 66 1.06 2.79 -12.78
CA LEU A 66 -0.36 2.71 -12.41
C LEU A 66 -0.72 3.90 -11.52
N PHE A 67 -1.98 4.33 -11.58
CA PHE A 67 -2.51 5.42 -10.76
C PHE A 67 -3.52 4.89 -9.74
N SER A 68 -3.32 5.15 -8.45
CA SER A 68 -4.15 4.54 -7.38
C SER A 68 -5.59 5.05 -7.34
N ASN A 69 -5.87 6.18 -8.00
CA ASN A 69 -7.19 6.79 -8.11
C ASN A 69 -7.82 6.61 -9.51
N SER A 70 -7.21 5.81 -10.38
CA SER A 70 -7.70 5.57 -11.74
C SER A 70 -7.96 4.10 -12.02
N THR A 71 -8.80 3.88 -13.03
CA THR A 71 -9.11 2.57 -13.60
C THR A 71 -8.15 2.17 -14.72
N ASN A 72 -7.36 3.09 -15.25
CA ASN A 72 -6.37 2.82 -16.30
C ASN A 72 -5.43 1.66 -15.92
N GLY A 73 -5.13 0.81 -16.91
CA GLY A 73 -4.11 -0.22 -16.80
C GLY A 73 -2.69 0.33 -16.89
N ASP A 74 -1.75 -0.50 -17.33
CA ASP A 74 -0.36 -0.09 -17.55
C ASP A 74 -0.31 1.12 -18.49
N THR A 75 0.24 2.23 -18.00
CA THR A 75 0.33 3.49 -18.74
C THR A 75 1.79 3.88 -18.95
N THR A 76 2.11 4.41 -20.14
CA THR A 76 3.40 5.03 -20.47
C THR A 76 3.30 6.56 -20.38
N GLY A 77 4.39 7.26 -20.09
CA GLY A 77 4.39 8.73 -20.11
C GLY A 77 5.66 9.35 -19.51
N ASP A 78 5.73 10.68 -19.50
CA ASP A 78 6.88 11.41 -19.00
C ASP A 78 7.01 11.36 -17.45
N GLY A 79 8.25 11.48 -16.96
CA GLY A 79 8.59 11.45 -15.54
C GLY A 79 8.44 10.07 -14.89
N GLN A 80 8.75 9.01 -15.62
CA GLN A 80 8.80 7.63 -15.15
C GLN A 80 10.14 7.29 -14.51
N LEU A 81 10.16 6.21 -13.73
CA LEU A 81 11.41 5.63 -13.25
C LEU A 81 12.18 5.04 -14.43
N SER A 82 13.49 5.31 -14.47
CA SER A 82 14.45 4.69 -15.37
C SER A 82 15.21 3.53 -14.73
N SER A 83 15.32 3.51 -13.39
CA SER A 83 15.98 2.42 -12.66
C SER A 83 15.51 2.31 -11.21
N PHE A 84 15.56 1.08 -10.69
CA PHE A 84 15.57 0.77 -9.26
C PHE A 84 17.02 0.60 -8.82
N ASN A 85 17.54 1.56 -8.07
CA ASN A 85 18.93 1.60 -7.63
C ASN A 85 19.10 0.80 -6.32
N SER A 86 20.33 0.45 -5.96
CA SER A 86 20.62 -0.25 -4.70
C SER A 86 20.19 0.50 -3.43
N ASN A 87 19.96 1.82 -3.54
CA ASN A 87 19.62 2.73 -2.45
C ASN A 87 18.43 3.66 -2.76
N GLY A 88 17.62 3.34 -3.79
CA GLY A 88 16.49 4.19 -4.19
C GLY A 88 16.10 4.00 -5.65
N TRP A 89 15.83 5.09 -6.37
CA TRP A 89 15.40 5.03 -7.78
C TRP A 89 15.85 6.26 -8.57
N THR A 90 15.81 6.16 -9.89
CA THR A 90 16.11 7.27 -10.79
C THR A 90 14.91 7.58 -11.66
N PHE A 91 14.62 8.86 -11.87
CA PHE A 91 13.65 9.32 -12.87
C PHE A 91 14.32 9.54 -14.23
N THR A 92 13.57 9.34 -15.31
CA THR A 92 13.98 9.78 -16.65
C THR A 92 14.09 11.31 -16.72
N SER A 93 14.89 11.81 -17.67
CA SER A 93 14.85 13.21 -18.08
C SER A 93 13.61 13.48 -18.93
N GLY A 94 12.93 14.61 -18.72
CA GLY A 94 11.80 15.03 -19.54
C GLY A 94 10.92 16.04 -18.80
N ALA A 95 10.45 17.06 -19.52
CA ALA A 95 9.52 18.05 -18.99
C ALA A 95 8.08 17.50 -19.09
N GLY A 96 7.40 17.31 -17.96
CA GLY A 96 5.96 17.00 -17.94
C GLY A 96 5.49 16.04 -16.84
N ALA A 97 4.70 16.58 -15.89
CA ALA A 97 3.61 15.98 -15.09
C ALA A 97 3.82 14.64 -14.36
N GLY A 98 5.06 14.21 -14.15
CA GLY A 98 5.41 13.00 -13.40
C GLY A 98 5.44 13.16 -11.88
N LEU A 99 6.26 12.32 -11.27
CA LEU A 99 6.68 12.45 -9.87
C LEU A 99 7.96 13.28 -9.72
N ASN A 100 8.33 14.11 -10.71
CA ASN A 100 9.62 14.81 -10.76
C ASN A 100 9.54 16.18 -11.46
N GLU A 101 8.40 16.86 -11.40
CA GLU A 101 8.25 18.18 -12.00
C GLU A 101 8.86 19.26 -11.09
N SER A 102 9.66 20.15 -11.68
CA SER A 102 10.30 21.28 -10.99
C SER A 102 9.27 22.21 -10.35
N GLY A 103 9.59 22.71 -9.15
CA GLY A 103 8.70 23.58 -8.37
C GLY A 103 7.67 22.83 -7.52
N ASN A 104 7.57 21.50 -7.62
CA ASN A 104 6.70 20.67 -6.79
C ASN A 104 7.48 19.88 -5.74
N ASN A 105 6.83 19.60 -4.61
CA ASN A 105 7.34 18.70 -3.57
C ASN A 105 6.60 17.37 -3.59
N TYR A 106 7.32 16.29 -3.29
CA TYR A 106 6.82 14.93 -3.38
C TYR A 106 7.10 14.13 -2.11
N VAL A 107 6.31 13.08 -1.93
CA VAL A 107 6.61 11.95 -1.03
C VAL A 107 6.53 10.65 -1.83
N ALA A 108 7.41 9.71 -1.54
CA ALA A 108 7.30 8.35 -2.00
C ALA A 108 7.40 7.35 -0.85
N TRP A 109 6.46 6.42 -0.79
CA TRP A 109 6.50 5.27 0.09
C TRP A 109 7.08 4.08 -0.66
N ASN A 110 8.08 3.47 -0.04
CA ASN A 110 8.89 2.44 -0.67
C ASN A 110 8.80 1.15 0.13
N TRP A 111 8.69 0.01 -0.56
CA TRP A 111 8.78 -1.31 0.06
C TRP A 111 9.80 -2.18 -0.65
N LYS A 112 10.56 -2.96 0.13
CA LYS A 112 11.51 -3.96 -0.35
C LYS A 112 10.89 -5.35 -0.36
N ALA A 113 10.71 -5.90 -1.55
CA ALA A 113 10.35 -7.28 -1.80
C ALA A 113 11.62 -8.11 -2.08
N GLY A 114 11.55 -9.05 -3.02
CA GLY A 114 12.61 -10.00 -3.32
C GLY A 114 13.56 -9.60 -4.46
N GLY A 115 13.43 -8.39 -5.03
CA GLY A 115 14.13 -8.03 -6.26
C GLY A 115 13.49 -8.65 -7.51
N THR A 116 14.32 -9.23 -8.39
CA THR A 116 13.86 -9.82 -9.67
C THR A 116 12.76 -10.87 -9.46
N PRO A 117 11.63 -10.78 -10.19
CA PRO A 117 10.53 -11.73 -10.04
C PRO A 117 10.91 -13.14 -10.49
N ILE A 118 10.50 -14.15 -9.74
CA ILE A 118 10.66 -15.57 -10.06
C ILE A 118 9.30 -16.23 -10.33
N THR A 119 9.31 -17.31 -11.11
CA THR A 119 8.11 -18.11 -11.34
C THR A 119 7.69 -18.83 -10.07
N ASN A 120 6.40 -18.74 -9.73
CA ASN A 120 5.78 -19.41 -8.60
C ASN A 120 4.62 -20.27 -9.09
N THR A 121 4.68 -21.57 -8.78
CA THR A 121 3.71 -22.59 -9.19
C THR A 121 2.79 -23.03 -8.04
N ALA A 122 2.79 -22.32 -6.90
CA ALA A 122 1.83 -22.55 -5.83
C ALA A 122 0.45 -22.02 -6.23
N GLY A 123 -0.58 -22.83 -6.00
CA GLY A 123 -1.95 -22.54 -6.42
C GLY A 123 -2.26 -23.05 -7.83
N SER A 124 -3.42 -22.65 -8.36
CA SER A 124 -3.92 -23.13 -9.66
C SER A 124 -3.49 -22.25 -10.84
N ILE A 125 -2.99 -21.04 -10.58
CA ILE A 125 -2.48 -20.11 -11.61
C ILE A 125 -1.00 -19.84 -11.33
N THR A 126 -0.15 -20.15 -12.31
CA THR A 126 1.28 -19.77 -12.27
C THR A 126 1.41 -18.25 -12.24
N SER A 127 2.25 -17.75 -11.34
CA SER A 127 2.48 -16.31 -11.15
C SER A 127 3.97 -15.97 -11.19
N GLN A 128 4.27 -14.70 -11.41
CA GLN A 128 5.61 -14.14 -11.18
C GLN A 128 5.60 -13.38 -9.86
N VAL A 129 6.57 -13.68 -8.99
CA VAL A 129 6.61 -13.22 -7.60
C VAL A 129 7.96 -12.61 -7.28
N SER A 130 7.96 -11.37 -6.78
CA SER A 130 9.06 -10.80 -6.00
C SER A 130 8.59 -10.72 -4.55
N ALA A 131 9.18 -11.51 -3.65
CA ALA A 131 8.72 -11.62 -2.27
C ALA A 131 9.86 -11.46 -1.27
N ASN A 132 9.58 -10.74 -0.19
CA ASN A 132 10.38 -10.67 1.02
C ASN A 132 9.57 -11.24 2.19
N PRO A 133 9.62 -12.56 2.42
CA PRO A 133 8.88 -13.21 3.51
C PRO A 133 9.19 -12.60 4.87
N THR A 134 10.46 -12.24 5.10
CA THR A 134 10.94 -11.62 6.34
C THR A 134 10.25 -10.28 6.59
N ALA A 135 10.03 -9.48 5.55
CA ALA A 135 9.30 -8.21 5.65
C ALA A 135 7.79 -8.34 5.44
N GLY A 136 7.30 -9.56 5.18
CA GLY A 136 5.90 -9.80 4.89
C GLY A 136 5.40 -9.00 3.68
N PHE A 137 6.21 -8.76 2.65
CA PHE A 137 5.80 -8.01 1.45
C PHE A 137 6.08 -8.77 0.16
N SER A 138 5.13 -8.74 -0.77
CA SER A 138 5.27 -9.36 -2.09
C SER A 138 4.59 -8.53 -3.19
N VAL A 139 5.22 -8.54 -4.36
CA VAL A 139 4.66 -8.08 -5.64
C VAL A 139 4.39 -9.32 -6.51
N VAL A 140 3.16 -9.49 -6.97
CA VAL A 140 2.70 -10.69 -7.67
C VAL A 140 2.03 -10.30 -8.98
N THR A 141 2.34 -10.97 -10.09
CA THR A 141 1.62 -10.79 -11.36
C THR A 141 1.18 -12.14 -11.93
N TRP A 142 0.01 -12.18 -12.56
CA TRP A 142 -0.54 -13.37 -13.20
C TRP A 142 -1.48 -12.97 -14.35
N THR A 143 -1.86 -13.96 -15.15
CA THR A 143 -2.95 -13.83 -16.12
C THR A 143 -4.18 -14.53 -15.56
N GLY A 144 -5.31 -13.82 -15.48
CA GLY A 144 -6.55 -14.40 -14.97
C GLY A 144 -7.06 -15.52 -15.87
N ASN A 145 -7.77 -16.48 -15.28
CA ASN A 145 -8.33 -17.64 -16.00
C ASN A 145 -9.87 -17.74 -15.92
N GLY A 146 -10.53 -16.81 -15.22
CA GLY A 146 -11.98 -16.81 -15.03
C GLY A 146 -12.53 -17.92 -14.12
N VAL A 147 -11.70 -18.82 -13.59
CA VAL A 147 -12.16 -19.93 -12.77
C VAL A 147 -12.44 -19.47 -11.35
N ASN A 148 -13.65 -19.72 -10.85
CA ASN A 148 -13.99 -19.44 -9.46
C ASN A 148 -13.16 -20.32 -8.51
N ALA A 149 -12.74 -19.77 -7.38
CA ALA A 149 -11.82 -20.44 -6.44
C ALA A 149 -10.41 -20.71 -6.99
N ALA A 150 -10.04 -20.11 -8.12
CA ALA A 150 -8.65 -20.14 -8.57
C ALA A 150 -7.74 -19.53 -7.50
N THR A 151 -6.50 -20.00 -7.42
CA THR A 151 -5.53 -19.58 -6.42
C THR A 151 -4.24 -19.08 -7.07
N VAL A 152 -3.65 -18.05 -6.48
CA VAL A 152 -2.40 -17.42 -6.94
C VAL A 152 -1.39 -17.42 -5.81
N GLY A 153 -0.19 -17.94 -6.09
CA GLY A 153 0.92 -17.97 -5.14
C GLY A 153 1.47 -16.58 -4.83
N HIS A 154 1.75 -16.29 -3.54
CA HIS A 154 2.31 -14.99 -3.12
C HIS A 154 3.67 -15.09 -2.43
N GLY A 155 4.17 -16.31 -2.16
CA GLY A 155 5.54 -16.53 -1.70
C GLY A 155 5.90 -16.02 -0.30
N LEU A 156 4.95 -15.61 0.55
CA LEU A 156 5.24 -15.04 1.88
C LEU A 156 5.47 -16.07 2.99
N GLY A 157 5.03 -17.32 2.81
CA GLY A 157 5.11 -18.36 3.85
C GLY A 157 4.16 -18.15 5.05
N VAL A 158 3.39 -17.06 5.05
CA VAL A 158 2.32 -16.73 6.00
C VAL A 158 1.18 -16.04 5.25
N ALA A 159 -0.04 -16.10 5.80
CA ALA A 159 -1.20 -15.51 5.16
C ALA A 159 -1.09 -13.96 5.11
N PRO A 160 -1.26 -13.34 3.93
CA PRO A 160 -1.39 -11.89 3.82
C PRO A 160 -2.55 -11.35 4.66
N SER A 161 -2.31 -10.25 5.37
CA SER A 161 -3.32 -9.50 6.12
C SER A 161 -4.03 -8.45 5.25
N MET A 162 -3.37 -7.97 4.20
CA MET A 162 -3.93 -7.07 3.20
C MET A 162 -3.42 -7.44 1.81
N ILE A 163 -4.32 -7.43 0.82
CA ILE A 163 -3.99 -7.66 -0.59
C ILE A 163 -4.67 -6.57 -1.41
N ILE A 164 -3.92 -5.88 -2.26
CA ILE A 164 -4.46 -4.91 -3.21
C ILE A 164 -4.23 -5.47 -4.62
N VAL A 165 -5.30 -5.69 -5.38
CA VAL A 165 -5.26 -6.22 -6.75
C VAL A 165 -5.69 -5.15 -7.74
N LYS A 166 -4.99 -5.10 -8.88
CA LYS A 166 -5.30 -4.22 -10.00
C LYS A 166 -5.17 -4.97 -11.32
N SER A 167 -6.19 -4.85 -12.16
CA SER A 167 -6.08 -5.23 -13.56
C SER A 167 -5.22 -4.24 -14.33
N ARG A 168 -4.27 -4.77 -15.11
CA ARG A 168 -3.29 -4.03 -15.90
C ARG A 168 -3.68 -3.89 -17.36
N SER A 169 -4.69 -4.63 -17.79
CA SER A 169 -5.21 -4.62 -19.17
C SER A 169 -6.70 -4.31 -19.14
N ALA A 170 -7.17 -3.43 -20.02
CA ALA A 170 -8.59 -3.25 -20.25
C ALA A 170 -9.09 -4.40 -21.14
N SER A 171 -9.93 -5.29 -20.62
CA SER A 171 -10.76 -6.18 -21.46
C SER A 171 -12.23 -6.02 -21.10
N GLY A 172 -13.08 -5.82 -22.10
CA GLY A 172 -14.54 -6.00 -22.12
C GLY A 172 -15.37 -5.44 -20.96
N THR A 173 -15.25 -6.06 -19.78
CA THR A 173 -16.02 -5.75 -18.58
C THR A 173 -15.18 -5.16 -17.43
N ASN A 174 -13.85 -5.14 -17.57
CA ASN A 174 -12.94 -4.67 -16.53
C ASN A 174 -13.12 -3.19 -16.22
N THR A 175 -13.67 -2.88 -15.05
CA THR A 175 -13.73 -1.49 -14.57
C THR A 175 -12.38 -0.97 -14.12
N GLY A 176 -11.32 -1.79 -14.13
CA GLY A 176 -9.96 -1.39 -13.78
C GLY A 176 -9.80 -0.99 -12.32
N ALA A 177 -10.76 -1.30 -11.46
CA ALA A 177 -10.76 -0.89 -10.06
C ALA A 177 -9.64 -1.59 -9.25
N TRP A 178 -9.26 -0.96 -8.14
CA TRP A 178 -8.26 -1.46 -7.21
C TRP A 178 -8.93 -2.23 -6.07
N TYR A 179 -9.08 -3.54 -6.21
CA TYR A 179 -9.76 -4.36 -5.21
C TYR A 179 -8.88 -4.63 -4.01
N VAL A 180 -9.45 -4.49 -2.82
CA VAL A 180 -8.74 -4.64 -1.55
C VAL A 180 -9.36 -5.76 -0.73
N TYR A 181 -8.54 -6.74 -0.35
CA TYR A 181 -8.82 -7.64 0.75
C TYR A 181 -8.13 -7.11 2.01
N HIS A 182 -8.82 -7.18 3.15
CA HIS A 182 -8.24 -6.89 4.45
C HIS A 182 -8.80 -7.87 5.48
N THR A 183 -7.94 -8.51 6.27
CA THR A 183 -8.34 -9.59 7.18
C THR A 183 -9.43 -9.17 8.17
N ALA A 184 -9.35 -7.94 8.70
CA ALA A 184 -10.34 -7.41 9.65
C ALA A 184 -11.71 -7.07 9.01
N ALA A 185 -11.80 -7.00 7.68
CA ALA A 185 -13.08 -6.88 6.98
C ALA A 185 -13.73 -8.26 6.73
N GLY A 186 -12.97 -9.36 6.84
CA GLY A 186 -13.45 -10.72 6.56
C GLY A 186 -13.31 -11.12 5.08
N ALA A 187 -13.17 -12.42 4.83
CA ALA A 187 -12.78 -12.94 3.51
C ALA A 187 -13.83 -12.85 2.40
N ALA A 188 -15.10 -12.65 2.75
CA ALA A 188 -16.17 -12.41 1.79
C ALA A 188 -16.26 -10.95 1.32
N ASN A 189 -15.63 -10.04 2.07
CA ASN A 189 -15.75 -8.62 1.85
C ASN A 189 -14.56 -8.07 1.06
N TYR A 190 -14.83 -7.05 0.24
CA TYR A 190 -13.81 -6.31 -0.48
C TYR A 190 -14.01 -4.81 -0.31
N GLY A 191 -12.91 -4.07 -0.34
CA GLY A 191 -12.89 -2.63 -0.52
C GLY A 191 -12.41 -2.27 -1.93
N VAL A 192 -12.51 -0.99 -2.27
CA VAL A 192 -11.99 -0.47 -3.55
C VAL A 192 -11.13 0.77 -3.28
N LEU A 193 -9.82 0.68 -3.52
CA LEU A 193 -8.84 1.72 -3.19
C LEU A 193 -9.14 3.04 -3.90
N ASN A 194 -9.64 3.03 -5.14
CA ASN A 194 -9.92 4.24 -5.91
C ASN A 194 -11.34 4.81 -5.69
N THR A 195 -12.00 4.47 -4.58
CA THR A 195 -13.35 4.99 -4.25
C THR A 195 -13.48 5.30 -2.75
N THR A 196 -14.60 5.91 -2.38
CA THR A 196 -14.98 6.16 -0.98
C THR A 196 -15.88 5.07 -0.38
N ALA A 197 -16.27 4.06 -1.18
CA ALA A 197 -17.19 3.01 -0.74
C ALA A 197 -16.65 2.25 0.48
N ALA A 198 -17.56 1.83 1.37
CA ALA A 198 -17.23 0.93 2.46
C ALA A 198 -16.87 -0.48 1.93
N PHE A 199 -16.37 -1.35 2.80
CA PHE A 199 -16.21 -2.75 2.44
C PHE A 199 -17.58 -3.41 2.35
N ILE A 200 -17.80 -4.20 1.30
CA ILE A 200 -19.05 -4.93 1.08
C ILE A 200 -18.76 -6.37 0.68
N SER A 201 -19.74 -7.25 0.92
CA SER A 201 -19.67 -8.63 0.45
C SER A 201 -19.84 -8.67 -1.06
N GLY A 202 -19.05 -9.49 -1.75
CA GLY A 202 -19.21 -9.70 -3.19
C GLY A 202 -18.37 -10.83 -3.76
N GLY A 203 -18.51 -11.04 -5.07
CA GLY A 203 -17.87 -12.14 -5.81
C GLY A 203 -16.40 -11.93 -6.14
N GLN A 204 -15.80 -10.80 -5.77
CA GLN A 204 -14.41 -10.46 -6.05
C GLN A 204 -13.44 -11.48 -5.44
N TRP A 205 -13.75 -11.99 -4.25
CA TRP A 205 -13.00 -13.02 -3.56
C TRP A 205 -13.86 -14.27 -3.39
N PHE A 206 -13.25 -15.46 -3.34
CA PHE A 206 -13.97 -16.72 -3.11
C PHE A 206 -14.52 -16.90 -1.67
N SER A 207 -14.62 -15.83 -0.88
CA SER A 207 -15.03 -15.89 0.53
C SER A 207 -14.19 -16.82 1.42
N THR A 208 -12.95 -17.09 1.03
CA THR A 208 -12.00 -17.93 1.77
C THR A 208 -10.73 -17.14 2.06
N ALA A 209 -10.26 -17.17 3.31
CA ALA A 209 -9.08 -16.44 3.72
C ALA A 209 -7.82 -16.95 2.98
N PRO A 210 -6.84 -16.08 2.68
CA PRO A 210 -5.54 -16.49 2.17
C PRO A 210 -4.83 -17.50 3.08
N THR A 211 -4.01 -18.35 2.48
CA THR A 211 -3.16 -19.32 3.19
C THR A 211 -1.72 -18.80 3.26
N SER A 212 -0.80 -19.59 3.83
CA SER A 212 0.64 -19.29 3.79
C SER A 212 1.25 -19.26 2.38
N SER A 213 0.56 -19.84 1.39
CA SER A 213 1.14 -20.10 0.07
C SER A 213 0.42 -19.35 -1.04
N TYR A 214 -0.89 -19.18 -0.94
CA TYR A 214 -1.73 -18.59 -1.99
C TYR A 214 -2.96 -17.89 -1.41
N PHE A 215 -3.55 -16.99 -2.20
CA PHE A 215 -4.87 -16.39 -1.97
C PHE A 215 -5.87 -16.86 -3.02
N TYR A 216 -7.16 -16.81 -2.67
CA TYR A 216 -8.26 -17.25 -3.53
C TYR A 216 -8.87 -16.09 -4.32
N LEU A 217 -9.27 -16.37 -5.55
CA LEU A 217 -9.91 -15.43 -6.45
C LEU A 217 -11.37 -15.78 -6.70
N GLY A 218 -12.20 -14.76 -6.90
CA GLY A 218 -13.51 -14.92 -7.52
C GLY A 218 -13.44 -15.41 -8.97
N GLY A 219 -14.56 -15.94 -9.50
CA GLY A 219 -14.66 -16.45 -10.88
C GLY A 219 -15.02 -15.40 -11.94
N THR A 220 -15.55 -15.85 -13.08
CA THR A 220 -15.90 -15.02 -14.25
C THR A 220 -16.76 -13.80 -13.91
N GLY A 221 -16.44 -12.64 -14.50
CA GLY A 221 -17.06 -11.34 -14.20
C GLY A 221 -16.49 -10.64 -12.96
N ASN A 222 -15.61 -11.30 -12.20
CA ASN A 222 -14.94 -10.73 -11.04
C ASN A 222 -13.52 -10.30 -11.43
N TYR A 223 -13.32 -9.00 -11.42
CA TYR A 223 -12.26 -8.24 -12.06
C TYR A 223 -10.81 -8.59 -11.63
N VAL A 224 -10.64 -9.32 -10.52
CA VAL A 224 -9.34 -9.83 -10.03
C VAL A 224 -8.88 -11.11 -10.75
N ASN A 225 -9.75 -11.77 -11.52
CA ASN A 225 -9.45 -13.02 -12.22
C ASN A 225 -10.08 -13.11 -13.62
N GLU A 226 -10.36 -11.97 -14.25
CA GLU A 226 -10.92 -11.97 -15.60
C GLU A 226 -10.01 -12.73 -16.57
N SER A 227 -10.60 -13.64 -17.35
CA SER A 227 -9.85 -14.53 -18.23
C SER A 227 -9.03 -13.74 -19.26
N GLY A 228 -7.74 -14.03 -19.35
CA GLY A 228 -6.80 -13.34 -20.24
C GLY A 228 -6.36 -11.95 -19.78
N SER A 229 -6.95 -11.39 -18.71
CA SER A 229 -6.52 -10.11 -18.16
C SER A 229 -5.22 -10.26 -17.36
N SER A 230 -4.26 -9.38 -17.62
CA SER A 230 -3.04 -9.26 -16.81
C SER A 230 -3.35 -8.57 -15.49
N GLN A 231 -2.87 -9.13 -14.38
CA GLN A 231 -3.15 -8.65 -13.03
C GLN A 231 -1.85 -8.34 -12.29
N ILE A 232 -1.95 -7.47 -11.27
CA ILE A 232 -0.92 -7.28 -10.25
C ILE A 232 -1.56 -7.29 -8.87
N ALA A 233 -0.87 -7.88 -7.90
CA ALA A 233 -1.18 -7.77 -6.49
C ALA A 233 0.02 -7.25 -5.70
N TYR A 234 -0.27 -6.40 -4.73
CA TYR A 234 0.62 -6.11 -3.62
C TYR A 234 0.07 -6.79 -2.37
N CYS A 235 0.86 -7.69 -1.80
CA CYS A 235 0.46 -8.51 -0.65
C CYS A 235 1.30 -8.11 0.56
N TRP A 236 0.64 -7.83 1.68
CA TRP A 236 1.31 -7.59 2.95
C TRP A 236 0.81 -8.53 4.04
N ALA A 237 1.73 -9.11 4.80
CA ALA A 237 1.48 -9.88 6.01
C ALA A 237 1.98 -9.10 7.24
N ALA A 238 1.30 -9.30 8.38
CA ALA A 238 1.73 -8.74 9.66
C ALA A 238 3.08 -9.34 10.09
N VAL A 239 4.00 -8.47 10.50
CA VAL A 239 5.31 -8.85 11.05
C VAL A 239 5.48 -8.17 12.41
N PRO A 240 5.59 -8.95 13.51
CA PRO A 240 5.72 -8.38 14.86
C PRO A 240 6.85 -7.34 14.95
N GLY A 241 6.53 -6.18 15.50
CA GLY A 241 7.47 -5.07 15.67
C GLY A 241 7.78 -4.26 14.41
N TYR A 242 7.21 -4.63 13.25
CA TYR A 242 7.42 -3.93 11.98
C TYR A 242 6.12 -3.52 11.27
N SER A 243 5.14 -4.42 11.13
CA SER A 243 3.90 -4.12 10.42
C SER A 243 2.69 -4.67 11.17
N ALA A 244 1.59 -3.92 11.15
CA ALA A 244 0.36 -4.27 11.83
C ALA A 244 -0.87 -3.91 10.99
N PHE A 245 -1.84 -4.81 10.98
CA PHE A 245 -3.08 -4.74 10.21
C PHE A 245 -4.23 -5.08 11.15
N GLY A 246 -5.22 -4.21 11.25
CA GLY A 246 -6.28 -4.40 12.23
C GLY A 246 -7.46 -3.49 11.98
N SER A 247 -8.31 -3.36 12.99
CA SER A 247 -9.49 -2.50 12.96
C SER A 247 -9.76 -1.85 14.30
N TYR A 248 -10.56 -0.80 14.27
CA TYR A 248 -11.10 -0.16 15.47
C TYR A 248 -12.52 0.36 15.23
N THR A 249 -13.25 0.57 16.32
CA THR A 249 -14.56 1.22 16.30
C THR A 249 -14.38 2.70 16.62
N GLY A 250 -14.86 3.57 15.74
CA GLY A 250 -14.84 5.01 15.96
C GLY A 250 -15.77 5.42 17.10
N ASN A 251 -15.43 6.49 17.81
CA ASN A 251 -16.18 7.01 18.95
C ASN A 251 -16.68 8.46 18.77
N GLY A 252 -16.45 9.08 17.59
CA GLY A 252 -16.90 10.43 17.29
C GLY A 252 -16.28 11.54 18.14
N SER A 253 -15.15 11.28 18.82
CA SER A 253 -14.52 12.21 19.76
C SER A 253 -13.08 12.54 19.38
N ASN A 254 -12.63 13.74 19.72
CA ASN A 254 -11.21 14.10 19.61
C ASN A 254 -10.33 13.34 20.62
N ASP A 255 -10.92 12.77 21.67
CA ASP A 255 -10.27 11.72 22.47
C ASP A 255 -10.59 10.35 21.86
N GLY A 256 -10.04 10.13 20.67
CA GLY A 256 -10.34 8.98 19.85
C GLY A 256 -9.70 7.68 20.37
N PRO A 257 -10.06 6.54 19.76
CA PRO A 257 -9.51 5.25 20.14
C PRO A 257 -8.00 5.18 19.93
N PHE A 258 -7.31 4.49 20.84
CA PHE A 258 -5.88 4.17 20.74
C PHE A 258 -5.71 2.76 20.17
N GLN A 259 -4.79 2.61 19.22
CA GLN A 259 -4.42 1.33 18.63
C GLN A 259 -2.98 0.99 18.97
N TYR A 260 -2.80 -0.10 19.72
CA TYR A 260 -1.49 -0.65 20.03
C TYR A 260 -0.93 -1.43 18.84
N LEU A 261 0.28 -1.08 18.41
CA LEU A 261 1.00 -1.70 17.30
C LEU A 261 2.31 -2.39 17.74
N GLY A 262 2.83 -2.04 18.91
CA GLY A 262 4.13 -2.51 19.41
C GLY A 262 5.33 -1.80 18.76
N PHE A 263 5.10 -0.67 18.07
CA PHE A 263 6.12 0.18 17.46
C PHE A 263 5.57 1.60 17.24
N ARG A 264 6.47 2.58 17.04
CA ARG A 264 6.08 3.91 16.55
C ARG A 264 5.83 3.83 15.04
N PRO A 265 4.68 4.29 14.52
CA PRO A 265 4.43 4.26 13.08
C PRO A 265 5.32 5.22 12.31
N ARG A 266 5.77 4.76 11.13
CA ARG A 266 6.24 5.61 10.03
C ARG A 266 5.12 5.88 9.04
N PHE A 267 4.20 4.94 8.87
CA PHE A 267 3.13 4.99 7.89
C PHE A 267 1.87 4.43 8.51
N VAL A 268 0.74 5.10 8.31
CA VAL A 268 -0.59 4.62 8.68
C VAL A 268 -1.57 4.97 7.56
N LEU A 269 -2.24 3.95 7.01
CA LEU A 269 -3.35 4.09 6.08
C LEU A 269 -4.63 3.61 6.76
N ILE A 270 -5.65 4.47 6.80
CA ILE A 270 -6.93 4.19 7.47
C ILE A 270 -8.07 4.26 6.45
N LYS A 271 -9.07 3.40 6.61
CA LYS A 271 -10.28 3.40 5.79
C LYS A 271 -11.50 2.92 6.58
N SER A 272 -12.63 3.62 6.40
CA SER A 272 -13.91 3.12 6.87
C SER A 272 -14.26 1.79 6.18
N ALA A 273 -14.51 0.78 6.99
CA ALA A 273 -14.81 -0.58 6.57
C ALA A 273 -16.31 -0.90 6.68
N ALA A 274 -16.99 -0.46 7.75
CA ALA A 274 -18.41 -0.68 7.94
C ALA A 274 -19.07 0.45 8.76
N GLY A 275 -20.36 0.71 8.52
CA GLY A 275 -21.13 1.73 9.26
C GLY A 275 -20.92 3.17 8.79
N SER A 276 -19.97 3.44 7.89
CA SER A 276 -19.83 4.71 7.18
C SER A 276 -19.14 4.52 5.83
N THR A 277 -19.11 5.56 5.00
CA THR A 277 -18.24 5.68 3.81
C THR A 277 -17.20 6.75 4.05
N GLY A 278 -16.16 6.80 3.22
CA GLY A 278 -15.09 7.78 3.38
C GLY A 278 -13.87 7.43 2.54
N SER A 279 -13.03 8.43 2.32
CA SER A 279 -11.76 8.29 1.62
C SER A 279 -10.75 7.46 2.41
N TRP A 280 -9.67 7.05 1.74
CA TRP A 280 -8.51 6.42 2.36
C TRP A 280 -7.58 7.52 2.84
N TRP A 281 -7.26 7.58 4.13
CA TRP A 281 -6.41 8.63 4.70
C TRP A 281 -5.04 8.07 5.06
N LEU A 282 -3.99 8.69 4.52
CA LEU A 282 -2.61 8.25 4.63
C LEU A 282 -1.77 9.29 5.37
N TYR A 283 -1.19 8.86 6.49
CA TYR A 283 -0.27 9.62 7.33
C TYR A 283 1.11 8.98 7.32
N ASP A 284 2.17 9.81 7.42
CA ASP A 284 3.52 9.33 7.69
C ASP A 284 4.35 10.36 8.45
N SER A 285 5.31 9.84 9.22
CA SER A 285 6.12 10.62 10.15
C SER A 285 7.24 11.43 9.51
N SER A 286 7.40 11.39 8.18
CA SER A 286 8.38 12.24 7.49
C SER A 286 7.78 13.58 7.09
N ARG A 287 6.44 13.65 6.95
CA ARG A 287 5.70 14.89 6.64
C ARG A 287 5.36 15.70 7.87
N ASP A 288 5.06 15.04 9.00
CA ASP A 288 4.91 15.68 10.31
C ASP A 288 5.95 15.14 11.29
N THR A 289 6.73 16.03 11.87
CA THR A 289 7.79 15.66 12.82
C THR A 289 7.35 15.71 14.28
N TYR A 290 6.13 16.18 14.52
CA TYR A 290 5.52 16.30 15.85
C TYR A 290 4.04 15.93 15.77
N ASN A 291 3.53 15.38 16.87
CA ASN A 291 2.10 15.18 17.05
C ASN A 291 1.39 16.53 17.19
N VAL A 292 0.15 16.68 16.70
CA VAL A 292 -0.65 15.68 15.99
C VAL A 292 -0.19 15.56 14.52
N GLU A 293 -0.22 14.36 13.94
CA GLU A 293 -0.05 14.17 12.50
C GLU A 293 -1.24 14.83 11.77
N GLN A 294 -0.99 15.83 10.94
CA GLN A 294 -2.01 16.66 10.31
C GLN A 294 -1.98 16.62 8.79
N ASN A 295 -0.81 16.38 8.20
CA ASN A 295 -0.61 16.29 6.76
C ASN A 295 -1.04 14.91 6.27
N PHE A 296 -2.15 14.86 5.54
CA PHE A 296 -2.64 13.61 4.96
C PHE A 296 -2.71 13.66 3.45
N LEU A 297 -2.67 12.47 2.85
CA LEU A 297 -2.88 12.25 1.43
C LEU A 297 -3.92 11.15 1.24
N MET A 298 -4.54 11.12 0.06
CA MET A 298 -5.66 10.24 -0.24
C MET A 298 -5.38 9.41 -1.49
N PRO A 299 -5.00 8.12 -1.35
CA PRO A 299 -4.84 7.18 -2.45
C PRO A 299 -5.99 7.16 -3.48
N ASN A 300 -7.21 7.48 -3.04
CA ASN A 300 -8.41 7.41 -3.85
C ASN A 300 -8.71 8.68 -4.66
N ASN A 301 -7.88 9.72 -4.59
CA ASN A 301 -8.03 10.93 -5.42
C ASN A 301 -6.67 11.57 -5.78
N SER A 302 -6.72 12.72 -6.45
CA SER A 302 -5.54 13.45 -6.93
C SER A 302 -5.21 14.69 -6.10
N ASN A 303 -5.98 14.99 -5.05
CA ASN A 303 -5.84 16.22 -4.28
C ASN A 303 -4.42 16.37 -3.75
N ALA A 304 -3.94 17.61 -3.68
CA ALA A 304 -2.69 17.94 -3.02
C ALA A 304 -2.78 17.62 -1.51
N GLU A 305 -1.64 17.66 -0.83
CA GLU A 305 -1.60 17.50 0.62
C GLU A 305 -2.52 18.50 1.31
N THR A 306 -3.24 18.04 2.31
CA THR A 306 -4.18 18.85 3.09
C THR A 306 -3.90 18.65 4.57
N VAL A 307 -4.25 19.66 5.38
CA VAL A 307 -4.00 19.71 6.81
C VAL A 307 -5.31 19.55 7.58
N VAL A 308 -5.47 18.42 8.27
CA VAL A 308 -6.56 18.18 9.24
C VAL A 308 -6.01 17.32 10.37
N ALA A 309 -6.35 17.65 11.62
CA ALA A 309 -5.97 16.84 12.79
C ALA A 309 -6.26 15.35 12.57
N GLY A 310 -5.22 14.54 12.64
CA GLY A 310 -5.25 13.09 12.46
C GLY A 310 -4.92 12.34 13.74
N PRO A 311 -4.09 11.29 13.67
CA PRO A 311 -3.61 10.58 14.85
C PRO A 311 -2.37 11.24 15.50
N ASP A 312 -2.16 10.96 16.77
CA ASP A 312 -0.82 10.97 17.36
C ASP A 312 -0.09 9.68 16.96
N PHE A 313 1.15 9.78 16.50
CA PHE A 313 2.09 8.66 16.44
C PHE A 313 2.86 8.55 17.76
N LEU A 314 2.54 7.50 18.51
CA LEU A 314 3.10 7.20 19.82
C LEU A 314 4.16 6.11 19.69
N SER A 315 5.00 5.92 20.73
CA SER A 315 6.10 4.94 20.71
C SER A 315 5.65 3.50 20.45
N ASN A 316 4.39 3.18 20.71
CA ASN A 316 3.83 1.83 20.67
C ASN A 316 2.56 1.72 19.81
N GLY A 317 2.16 2.76 19.10
CA GLY A 317 0.90 2.76 18.36
C GLY A 317 0.48 4.13 17.85
N PHE A 318 -0.81 4.29 17.61
CA PHE A 318 -1.39 5.60 17.29
C PHE A 318 -2.68 5.86 18.06
N LYS A 319 -2.99 7.14 18.31
CA LYS A 319 -4.24 7.56 18.95
C LYS A 319 -4.94 8.60 18.10
N LEU A 320 -6.19 8.37 17.74
CA LEU A 320 -6.93 9.38 16.97
C LEU A 320 -7.18 10.64 17.81
N ARG A 321 -6.90 11.81 17.22
CA ARG A 321 -7.13 13.13 17.81
C ARG A 321 -8.22 13.92 17.09
N THR A 322 -9.16 13.21 16.51
CA THR A 322 -10.17 13.79 15.63
C THR A 322 -11.50 13.03 15.67
N SER A 323 -12.59 13.75 15.46
CA SER A 323 -13.94 13.20 15.25
C SER A 323 -14.35 13.13 13.78
N THR A 324 -13.45 13.43 12.82
CA THR A 324 -13.80 13.49 11.39
C THR A 324 -14.42 12.18 10.89
N GLY A 325 -15.42 12.28 10.00
CA GLY A 325 -16.21 11.15 9.52
C GLY A 325 -15.36 10.04 8.86
N ASP A 326 -14.33 10.40 8.11
CA ASP A 326 -13.44 9.47 7.42
C ASP A 326 -12.51 8.67 8.34
N LEU A 327 -12.37 9.06 9.62
CA LEU A 327 -11.43 8.44 10.56
C LEU A 327 -12.09 7.94 11.84
N ASN A 328 -13.16 8.57 12.32
CA ASN A 328 -13.66 8.33 13.67
C ASN A 328 -15.18 8.50 13.82
N THR A 329 -15.97 8.19 12.77
CA THR A 329 -17.43 8.17 12.91
C THR A 329 -17.86 7.23 14.04
N ASN A 330 -18.71 7.72 14.96
CA ASN A 330 -19.16 6.96 16.11
C ASN A 330 -19.86 5.65 15.70
N GLY A 331 -19.42 4.52 16.25
CA GLY A 331 -19.99 3.19 15.97
C GLY A 331 -19.58 2.59 14.62
N SER A 332 -18.86 3.31 13.76
CA SER A 332 -18.33 2.76 12.51
C SER A 332 -17.04 1.98 12.73
N THR A 333 -16.83 0.91 11.96
CA THR A 333 -15.58 0.14 11.98
C THR A 333 -14.63 0.68 10.92
N PHE A 334 -13.39 0.93 11.30
CA PHE A 334 -12.30 1.33 10.42
C PHE A 334 -11.23 0.24 10.40
N ILE A 335 -10.60 0.03 9.26
CA ILE A 335 -9.39 -0.80 9.13
C ILE A 335 -8.16 0.09 9.03
N TYR A 336 -7.01 -0.48 9.39
CA TYR A 336 -5.73 0.19 9.22
C TYR A 336 -4.63 -0.76 8.72
N MET A 337 -3.66 -0.18 8.03
CA MET A 337 -2.36 -0.74 7.68
C MET A 337 -1.28 0.19 8.23
N ALA A 338 -0.37 -0.33 9.04
CA ALA A 338 0.69 0.45 9.67
C ALA A 338 2.07 -0.21 9.54
N PHE A 339 3.12 0.61 9.35
CA PHE A 339 4.52 0.19 9.32
C PHE A 339 5.37 0.99 10.30
N ALA A 340 6.38 0.35 10.88
CA ALA A 340 7.21 0.90 11.92
C ALA A 340 8.22 1.92 11.40
N GLU A 341 8.39 3.00 12.17
CA GLU A 341 9.55 3.85 12.08
C GLU A 341 10.76 3.21 12.78
N ASN A 342 10.55 2.79 14.02
CA ASN A 342 11.53 2.10 14.84
C ASN A 342 10.84 0.95 15.59
N PRO A 343 11.44 -0.24 15.70
CA PRO A 343 10.95 -1.27 16.61
C PRO A 343 11.12 -0.79 18.06
N PHE A 344 10.13 -1.05 18.94
CA PHE A 344 10.11 -0.56 20.33
C PHE A 344 11.37 -0.91 21.13
N LYS A 345 12.06 -2.01 20.80
CA LYS A 345 13.33 -2.42 21.43
C LYS A 345 14.45 -1.37 21.30
N TYR A 346 14.34 -0.41 20.37
CA TYR A 346 15.32 0.65 20.14
C TYR A 346 14.72 2.06 20.19
N ALA A 347 13.46 2.19 20.62
CA ALA A 347 12.84 3.50 20.79
C ALA A 347 13.45 4.18 22.02
N ASN A 348 14.38 5.10 21.81
CA ASN A 348 14.74 6.07 22.84
C ASN A 348 13.49 6.92 23.12
N ALA A 349 13.12 7.04 24.39
CA ALA A 349 12.11 8.03 24.80
C ALA A 349 12.58 9.40 24.30
N ARG A 350 11.77 10.05 23.47
CA ARG A 350 11.93 11.46 23.12
C ARG A 350 10.81 12.25 23.74
#